data_AF-A0A1N5VN58-F1
#
_entry.id   AF-A0A1N5VN58-F1
#
_cell.length_a   1.000
_cell.length_b   1.000
_cell.length_c   1.000
_cell.angle_alpha   90.00
_cell.angle_beta   90.00
_cell.angle_gamma   90.00
#
_symmetry.space_group_name_H-M   'P 1'
#
loop_
_entity.id
_entity.type
_entity.pdbx_description
1 polymer ?
#
loop_
_entity_poly.entity_id
_entity_poly.type
_entity_poly.pdbx_seq_one_letter_code
_entity_poly.pdbx_strand_id
1 'polypeptide(L)'
;MKYCQNCGTANTFSSTVCSNCGSSKFSSTPMIDNRPTGITILAILGILGSLPELLIGSIFTVGFPIIGVLIIIVGVLFLIASISLFSGKEWARILIMIFSVLMLIAIPIGTIMGIIFLYYFTRPHVKKYFQRQNLNPL
;
A
#
# COMPACT_ATOMS: atom_id res chain seq x y z
N MET A 1 -26.66 0.35 18.87
CA MET A 1 -25.95 -0.34 17.80
C MET A 1 -24.57 -0.68 18.33
N LYS A 2 -23.94 -1.75 17.85
CA LYS A 2 -22.55 -2.11 18.21
C LYS A 2 -21.72 -2.27 16.94
N TYR A 3 -20.43 -2.00 17.00
CA TYR A 3 -19.54 -1.99 15.83
C TYR A 3 -18.65 -3.23 15.80
N CYS A 4 -18.51 -3.90 14.65
CA CYS A 4 -17.58 -5.04 14.48
C CYS A 4 -16.15 -4.52 14.70
N GLN A 5 -15.42 -5.08 15.68
CA GLN A 5 -14.01 -4.73 15.90
C GLN A 5 -13.08 -5.24 14.79
N ASN A 6 -13.59 -6.08 13.89
CA ASN A 6 -12.84 -6.60 12.76
C ASN A 6 -13.03 -5.80 11.47
N CYS A 7 -14.22 -5.32 11.11
CA CYS A 7 -14.48 -4.57 9.86
C CYS A 7 -15.11 -3.19 10.06
N GLY A 8 -15.49 -2.81 11.27
CA GLY A 8 -16.10 -1.52 11.57
C GLY A 8 -17.59 -1.39 11.26
N THR A 9 -18.26 -2.40 10.69
CA THR A 9 -19.69 -2.29 10.37
C THR A 9 -20.57 -2.19 11.62
N ALA A 10 -21.60 -1.36 11.54
CA ALA A 10 -22.63 -1.25 12.56
C ALA A 10 -23.55 -2.48 12.51
N ASN A 11 -23.80 -3.10 13.65
CA ASN A 11 -24.72 -4.22 13.82
C ASN A 11 -25.73 -3.92 14.94
N THR A 12 -26.84 -4.68 14.95
CA THR A 12 -27.85 -4.58 16.01
C THR A 12 -27.30 -5.10 17.33
N PHE A 13 -27.84 -4.64 18.47
CA PHE A 13 -27.32 -5.07 19.78
C PHE A 13 -27.46 -6.60 20.02
N SER A 14 -28.52 -7.21 19.49
CA SER A 14 -28.81 -8.64 19.61
C SER A 14 -27.92 -9.55 18.73
N SER A 15 -27.23 -9.01 17.72
CA SER A 15 -26.44 -9.82 16.78
C SER A 15 -25.24 -10.52 17.45
N THR A 16 -25.22 -11.85 17.52
CA THR A 16 -24.07 -12.58 18.11
C THR A 16 -22.84 -12.61 17.19
N VAL A 17 -23.06 -12.47 15.89
CA VAL A 17 -22.03 -12.50 14.83
C VAL A 17 -22.28 -11.35 13.87
N CYS A 18 -21.22 -10.74 13.36
CA CYS A 18 -21.34 -9.62 12.43
C CYS A 18 -21.80 -10.08 11.03
N SER A 19 -22.74 -9.34 10.44
CA SER A 19 -23.33 -9.60 9.12
C SER A 19 -22.35 -9.48 7.93
N ASN A 20 -21.24 -8.78 8.10
CA ASN A 20 -20.25 -8.56 7.04
C ASN A 20 -18.97 -9.37 7.27
N CYS A 21 -18.37 -9.24 8.46
CA CYS A 21 -17.06 -9.82 8.77
C CYS A 21 -17.13 -11.23 9.40
N GLY A 22 -18.30 -11.69 9.85
CA GLY A 22 -18.44 -12.96 10.58
C GLY A 22 -17.79 -12.99 11.98
N SER A 23 -17.27 -11.86 12.48
CA SER A 23 -16.60 -11.82 13.80
C SER A 23 -17.61 -11.63 14.94
N SER A 24 -17.32 -12.20 16.11
CA SER A 24 -18.08 -12.03 17.35
C SER A 24 -17.55 -10.91 18.26
N LYS A 25 -16.51 -10.18 17.82
CA LYS A 25 -15.88 -9.11 18.60
C LYS A 25 -16.56 -7.78 18.31
N PHE A 26 -17.22 -7.20 19.30
CA PHE A 26 -17.94 -5.94 19.16
C PHE A 26 -17.47 -4.86 20.14
N SER A 27 -17.60 -3.60 19.72
CA SER A 27 -17.38 -2.40 20.55
C SER A 27 -18.63 -1.53 20.56
N SER A 28 -18.87 -0.79 21.64
CA SER A 28 -19.88 0.27 21.70
C SER A 28 -19.45 1.55 20.97
N THR A 29 -18.15 1.71 20.75
CA THR A 29 -17.56 2.85 20.03
C THR A 29 -17.18 2.48 18.59
N PRO A 30 -17.32 3.40 17.62
CA PRO A 30 -16.80 3.19 16.27
C PRO A 30 -15.29 3.08 16.31
N MET A 31 -14.72 2.17 15.51
CA MET A 31 -13.28 2.12 15.32
C MET A 31 -12.85 3.26 14.39
N ILE A 32 -12.02 4.15 14.91
CA ILE A 32 -11.30 5.10 14.06
C ILE A 32 -10.14 4.32 13.44
N ASP A 33 -10.28 3.94 12.17
CA ASP A 33 -9.20 3.29 11.41
C ASP A 33 -8.15 4.33 11.04
N ASN A 34 -7.30 4.66 12.00
CA ASN A 34 -6.17 5.54 11.73
C ASN A 34 -5.21 4.84 10.78
N ARG A 35 -4.90 5.48 9.66
CA ARG A 35 -3.88 4.98 8.75
C ARG A 35 -2.58 4.83 9.53
N PRO A 36 -1.97 3.64 9.53
CA PRO A 36 -0.72 3.44 10.26
C PRO A 36 0.38 4.31 9.65
N THR A 37 1.09 5.02 10.53
CA THR A 37 2.11 6.02 10.17
C THR A 37 3.16 5.49 9.19
N GLY A 38 3.56 4.22 9.35
CA GLY A 38 4.55 3.63 8.44
C GLY A 38 4.05 3.43 7.00
N ILE A 39 2.74 3.24 6.74
CA ILE A 39 2.24 3.24 5.35
C ILE A 39 2.37 4.63 4.74
N THR A 40 2.14 5.68 5.52
CA THR A 40 2.31 7.07 5.05
C THR A 40 3.77 7.37 4.77
N ILE A 41 4.68 6.99 5.68
CA ILE A 41 6.13 7.16 5.50
C ILE A 41 6.61 6.42 4.24
N LEU A 42 6.22 5.15 4.06
CA LEU A 42 6.62 4.37 2.90
C LEU A 42 6.08 4.93 1.59
N ALA A 43 4.85 5.46 1.60
CA ALA A 43 4.27 6.07 0.42
C ALA A 43 5.03 7.35 0.02
N ILE A 44 5.38 8.20 1.00
CA ILE A 44 6.21 9.40 0.76
C ILE A 44 7.60 8.99 0.28
N LEU A 45 8.21 7.99 0.92
CA LEU A 45 9.54 7.50 0.56
C LEU A 45 9.56 6.91 -0.86
N GLY A 46 8.50 6.20 -1.27
CA GLY A 46 8.32 5.71 -2.64
C GLY A 46 8.18 6.83 -3.66
N ILE A 47 7.39 7.86 -3.36
CA ILE A 47 7.26 9.05 -4.22
C ILE A 47 8.61 9.76 -4.37
N LEU A 48 9.33 9.98 -3.27
CA LEU A 48 10.67 10.57 -3.27
C LEU A 48 11.67 9.73 -4.07
N GLY A 49 11.56 8.40 -4.00
CA GLY A 49 12.38 7.49 -4.80
C GLY A 49 12.06 7.53 -6.31
N SER A 50 10.82 7.83 -6.67
CA SER A 50 10.36 7.87 -8.07
C SER A 50 10.85 9.11 -8.83
N LEU A 51 11.00 10.24 -8.12
CA LEU A 51 11.38 11.54 -8.70
C LEU A 51 12.74 11.51 -9.43
N PRO A 52 13.83 11.04 -8.79
CA PRO A 52 15.13 10.88 -9.47
C PRO A 52 15.06 9.95 -10.68
N GLU A 53 14.27 8.88 -10.60
CA GLU A 53 14.15 7.89 -11.68
C GLU A 53 13.53 8.51 -12.94
N LEU A 54 12.51 9.38 -12.77
CA LEU A 54 11.93 10.13 -13.88
C LEU A 54 12.91 11.14 -14.50
N LEU A 55 13.73 11.80 -13.67
CA LEU A 55 14.77 12.73 -14.13
C LEU A 55 15.89 12.00 -14.88
N ILE A 56 16.34 10.86 -14.37
CA ILE A 56 17.36 10.04 -15.03
C ILE A 56 16.79 9.52 -16.35
N GLY A 57 15.57 8.98 -16.35
CA GLY A 57 14.91 8.50 -17.56
C GLY A 57 14.83 9.58 -18.64
N SER A 58 14.47 10.81 -18.30
CA SER A 58 14.38 11.93 -19.26
C SER A 58 15.72 12.41 -19.81
N ILE A 59 16.82 12.22 -19.09
CA ILE A 59 18.17 12.49 -19.62
C ILE A 59 18.57 11.38 -20.60
N PHE A 60 18.28 10.11 -20.25
CA PHE A 60 18.61 8.96 -21.07
C PHE A 60 17.86 8.90 -22.40
N THR A 61 16.69 9.54 -22.51
CA THR A 61 15.94 9.58 -23.79
C THR A 61 16.70 10.31 -24.90
N VAL A 62 17.63 11.21 -24.57
CA VAL A 62 18.43 11.95 -25.56
C VAL A 62 19.46 11.05 -26.25
N GLY A 63 20.13 10.17 -25.50
CA GLY A 63 21.15 9.26 -26.03
C GLY A 63 20.61 7.90 -26.43
N PHE A 64 19.68 7.35 -25.65
CA PHE A 64 19.11 6.02 -25.82
C PHE A 64 17.58 6.09 -25.66
N PRO A 65 16.85 6.59 -26.67
CA PRO A 65 15.43 6.92 -26.55
C PRO A 65 14.57 5.74 -26.09
N ILE A 66 14.82 4.55 -26.63
CA ILE A 66 14.06 3.33 -26.28
C ILE A 66 14.24 2.97 -24.80
N ILE A 67 15.48 3.00 -24.32
CA ILE A 67 15.81 2.65 -22.92
C ILE A 67 15.29 3.73 -21.97
N GLY A 68 15.47 5.01 -22.31
CA GLY A 68 14.98 6.13 -21.51
C GLY A 68 13.45 6.09 -21.33
N VAL A 69 12.71 5.80 -22.40
CA VAL A 69 11.24 5.66 -22.31
C VAL A 69 10.84 4.48 -21.43
N LEU A 70 11.54 3.34 -21.52
CA LEU A 70 11.26 2.19 -20.63
C LEU A 70 11.48 2.53 -19.16
N ILE A 71 12.56 3.25 -18.82
CA ILE A 71 12.84 3.69 -17.45
C ILE A 71 11.73 4.62 -16.95
N ILE A 72 11.29 5.58 -17.78
CA ILE A 72 10.19 6.49 -17.43
C ILE A 72 8.90 5.71 -17.16
N ILE A 73 8.57 4.73 -18.00
CA ILE A 73 7.37 3.90 -17.81
C ILE A 73 7.43 3.18 -16.46
N VAL A 74 8.56 2.55 -16.13
CA VAL A 74 8.76 1.86 -14.85
C VAL A 74 8.63 2.83 -13.67
N GLY A 75 9.28 4.00 -13.74
CA GLY A 75 9.19 5.03 -12.70
C GLY A 75 7.78 5.58 -12.50
N VAL A 76 7.02 5.78 -13.58
CA VAL A 76 5.60 6.19 -13.51
C VAL A 76 4.74 5.11 -12.84
N LEU A 77 4.94 3.84 -13.19
CA LEU A 77 4.20 2.74 -12.55
C LEU A 77 4.51 2.63 -11.05
N PHE A 78 5.77 2.82 -10.66
CA PHE A 78 6.17 2.83 -9.26
C PHE A 78 5.60 4.04 -8.49
N LEU A 79 5.53 5.20 -9.14
CA LEU A 79 4.88 6.39 -8.60
C LEU A 79 3.37 6.14 -8.38
N ILE A 80 2.69 5.53 -9.35
CA ILE A 80 1.28 5.12 -9.22
C ILE A 80 1.11 4.13 -8.06
N ALA A 81 1.99 3.14 -7.92
CA ALA A 81 1.97 2.19 -6.81
C ALA A 81 2.15 2.92 -5.46
N SER A 82 3.06 3.90 -5.38
CA SER A 82 3.31 4.67 -4.16
C SER A 82 2.13 5.58 -3.79
N ILE A 83 1.45 6.18 -4.78
CA ILE A 83 0.23 6.95 -4.55
C ILE A 83 -0.94 6.03 -4.15
N SER A 84 -1.05 4.84 -4.75
CA SER A 84 -2.12 3.90 -4.44
C SER A 84 -2.13 3.44 -2.98
N LEU A 85 -0.97 3.48 -2.30
CA LEU A 85 -0.85 3.22 -0.86
C LEU A 85 -1.72 4.15 -0.02
N PHE A 86 -1.99 5.37 -0.50
CA PHE A 86 -2.88 6.30 0.20
C PHE A 86 -4.34 5.89 0.15
N SER A 87 -4.74 5.15 -0.88
CA SER A 87 -6.10 4.64 -1.00
C SER A 87 -6.41 3.48 -0.07
N GLY A 88 -5.39 2.84 0.53
CA GLY A 88 -5.55 1.75 1.51
C GLY A 88 -6.26 0.48 0.98
N LYS A 89 -6.39 0.35 -0.34
CA LYS A 89 -6.99 -0.79 -1.03
C LYS A 89 -6.00 -1.97 -1.18
N GLU A 90 -6.47 -3.21 -1.20
CA GLU A 90 -5.59 -4.40 -1.27
C GLU A 90 -4.74 -4.49 -2.54
N TRP A 91 -5.22 -3.96 -3.68
CA TRP A 91 -4.44 -3.94 -4.91
C TRP A 91 -3.15 -3.10 -4.80
N ALA A 92 -3.16 -2.04 -3.98
CA ALA A 92 -1.98 -1.21 -3.74
C ALA A 92 -0.87 -2.04 -3.06
N ARG A 93 -1.26 -2.92 -2.13
CA ARG A 93 -0.34 -3.85 -1.46
C ARG A 93 0.26 -4.88 -2.42
N ILE A 94 -0.52 -5.38 -3.38
CA ILE A 94 0.00 -6.33 -4.38
C ILE A 94 0.98 -5.63 -5.32
N LEU A 95 0.62 -4.46 -5.85
CA LEU A 95 1.49 -3.68 -6.73
C LEU A 95 2.83 -3.39 -6.07
N ILE A 96 2.81 -2.83 -4.85
CA ILE A 96 4.07 -2.48 -4.17
C ILE A 96 4.91 -3.72 -3.86
N MET A 97 4.31 -4.89 -3.58
CA MET A 97 5.06 -6.13 -3.39
C MET A 97 5.76 -6.57 -4.68
N ILE A 98 5.07 -6.52 -5.83
CA ILE A 98 5.68 -6.85 -7.12
C ILE A 98 6.84 -5.91 -7.43
N PHE A 99 6.62 -4.60 -7.30
CA PHE A 99 7.68 -3.61 -7.50
C PHE A 99 8.85 -3.76 -6.53
N SER A 100 8.59 -4.16 -5.28
CA SER A 100 9.64 -4.42 -4.30
C SER A 100 10.57 -5.53 -4.75
N VAL A 101 10.03 -6.62 -5.30
CA VAL A 101 10.83 -7.74 -5.83
C VAL A 101 11.64 -7.29 -7.05
N LEU A 102 11.05 -6.49 -7.94
CA LEU A 102 11.76 -5.93 -9.10
C LEU A 102 12.91 -5.01 -8.67
N MET A 103 12.68 -4.18 -7.64
CA MET A 103 13.67 -3.26 -7.07
C MET A 103 14.87 -3.98 -6.43
N LEU A 104 14.75 -5.24 -6.01
CA LEU A 104 15.88 -5.99 -5.45
C LEU A 104 17.04 -6.16 -6.46
N ILE A 105 16.73 -6.15 -7.76
CA ILE A 105 17.72 -6.27 -8.84
C ILE A 105 18.57 -4.98 -8.94
N ALA A 106 18.03 -3.84 -8.52
CA ALA A 106 18.69 -2.54 -8.57
C ALA A 106 19.54 -2.29 -7.30
N ILE A 107 20.78 -2.76 -7.31
CA ILE A 107 21.75 -2.55 -6.21
C ILE A 107 22.44 -1.17 -6.40
N PRO A 108 22.66 -0.37 -5.33
CA PRO A 108 22.42 -0.66 -3.90
C PRO A 108 21.12 -0.09 -3.31
N ILE A 109 20.60 1.01 -3.87
CA ILE A 109 19.48 1.76 -3.27
C ILE A 109 18.15 1.01 -3.40
N GLY A 110 17.92 0.38 -4.56
CA GLY A 110 16.70 -0.39 -4.83
C GLY A 110 16.58 -1.63 -3.93
N THR A 111 17.69 -2.29 -3.62
CA THR A 111 17.70 -3.44 -2.69
C THR A 111 17.31 -3.06 -1.27
N ILE A 112 17.85 -1.96 -0.73
CA ILE A 112 17.50 -1.48 0.62
C ILE A 112 16.00 -1.14 0.67
N MET A 113 15.52 -0.38 -0.31
CA MET A 113 14.11 0.01 -0.39
C MET A 113 13.20 -1.22 -0.56
N GLY A 114 13.52 -2.11 -1.49
CA GLY A 114 12.74 -3.32 -1.75
C GLY A 114 12.63 -4.22 -0.53
N ILE A 115 13.70 -4.39 0.24
CA ILE A 115 13.67 -5.13 1.52
C ILE A 115 12.76 -4.43 2.53
N ILE A 116 12.87 -3.11 2.69
CA ILE A 116 12.02 -2.33 3.61
C ILE A 116 10.54 -2.48 3.25
N PHE A 117 10.17 -2.33 1.98
CA PHE A 117 8.79 -2.50 1.54
C PHE A 117 8.29 -3.92 1.75
N LEU A 118 9.04 -4.95 1.34
CA LEU A 118 8.68 -6.36 1.55
C LEU A 118 8.47 -6.67 3.03
N TYR A 119 9.42 -6.27 3.87
CA TYR A 119 9.36 -6.51 5.30
C TYR A 119 8.17 -5.81 5.97
N TYR A 120 7.89 -4.55 5.61
CA TYR A 120 6.79 -3.83 6.22
C TYR A 120 5.43 -4.36 5.77
N PHE A 121 5.25 -4.63 4.47
CA PHE A 121 3.98 -5.13 3.92
C PHE A 121 3.67 -6.60 4.26
N THR A 122 4.66 -7.35 4.75
CA THR A 122 4.44 -8.68 5.32
C THR A 122 4.00 -8.65 6.78
N ARG A 123 4.11 -7.51 7.49
CA ARG A 123 3.68 -7.39 8.90
C ARG A 123 2.16 -7.54 9.07
N PRO A 124 1.70 -8.22 10.14
CA PRO A 124 0.28 -8.51 10.35
C PRO A 124 -0.57 -7.26 10.61
N HIS A 125 0.01 -6.19 11.16
CA HIS A 125 -0.72 -4.93 11.36
C HIS A 125 -1.18 -4.35 10.02
N VAL A 126 -0.29 -4.35 9.01
CA VAL A 126 -0.54 -3.79 7.68
C VAL A 126 -1.59 -4.62 6.95
N LYS A 127 -1.50 -5.95 7.03
CA LYS A 127 -2.48 -6.85 6.43
C LYS A 127 -3.90 -6.58 6.93
N LYS A 128 -4.06 -6.38 8.25
CA LYS A 128 -5.35 -6.08 8.86
C LYS A 128 -5.91 -4.74 8.38
N TYR A 129 -5.08 -3.72 8.22
CA TYR A 129 -5.52 -2.43 7.68
C TYR A 129 -6.11 -2.57 6.26
N PHE A 130 -5.36 -3.18 5.33
CA PHE A 130 -5.81 -3.35 3.95
C PHE A 130 -7.04 -4.28 3.82
N GLN A 131 -7.08 -5.36 4.62
CA GLN A 131 -8.21 -6.28 4.65
C GLN A 131 -9.49 -5.60 5.17
N ARG A 132 -9.37 -4.71 6.16
CA ARG A 132 -10.50 -3.95 6.69
C ARG A 132 -11.13 -3.03 5.66
N GLN A 133 -10.31 -2.32 4.92
CA GLN A 133 -10.81 -1.42 3.87
C GLN A 133 -11.47 -2.17 2.71
N ASN A 134 -11.08 -3.41 2.43
CA ASN A 134 -11.74 -4.23 1.42
C ASN A 134 -13.14 -4.71 1.87
N LEU A 135 -13.36 -4.91 3.18
CA LEU A 135 -14.64 -5.35 3.72
C LEU A 135 -15.67 -4.23 3.85
N ASN A 136 -15.23 -2.99 4.03
CA ASN A 136 -16.10 -1.83 4.14
C ASN A 136 -15.64 -0.75 3.16
N PRO A 137 -15.80 -0.98 1.85
CA PRO A 137 -15.55 0.05 0.85
C PRO A 137 -16.58 1.15 1.08
N LEU A 138 -16.12 2.30 1.60
CA LEU A 138 -16.92 3.53 1.68
C LEU A 138 -17.53 3.88 0.33
#